data_AF-A0A6A6ND01-F1
#
_entry.id   AF-A0A6A6ND01-F1
#
_cell.length_a   1.000
_cell.length_b   1.000
_cell.length_c   1.000
_cell.angle_alpha   90.00
_cell.angle_beta   90.00
_cell.angle_gamma   90.00
#
_symmetry.space_group_name_H-M   'P 1'
#
loop_
_entity.id
_entity.type
_entity.pdbx_description
1 polymer ?
#
loop_
_entity_poly.entity_id
_entity_poly.type
_entity_poly.pdbx_seq_one_letter_code
_entity_poly.pdbx_strand_id
1 'polypeptide(L)'
;MNPVHKQIPVLIHNGKPICESMIIIKYIDEVWNDRAPLLPSDPYQRAHARFGADYIDKKGNFSATVDCPGIVEWAGRCLEKETVSKSISDPQKLHEAIMEMIEK
;
A
#
# COMPACT_ATOMS: atom_id res chain seq x y z
N MET A 1 -7.13 14.91 10.24
CA MET A 1 -7.45 13.73 11.07
C MET A 1 -8.63 12.99 10.47
N ASN A 2 -8.72 11.66 10.69
CA ASN A 2 -9.87 10.83 10.32
C ASN A 2 -10.84 10.73 11.53
N PRO A 3 -11.90 11.56 11.61
CA PRO A 3 -12.81 11.54 12.74
C PRO A 3 -13.73 10.30 12.75
N VAL A 4 -13.84 9.59 11.62
CA VAL A 4 -14.77 8.46 11.44
C VAL A 4 -14.12 7.17 11.93
N HIS A 5 -13.04 6.74 11.27
CA HIS A 5 -12.41 5.45 11.57
C HIS A 5 -11.26 5.56 12.55
N LYS A 6 -10.72 6.78 12.78
CA LYS A 6 -9.54 7.02 13.65
C LYS A 6 -8.32 6.17 13.26
N GLN A 7 -8.27 5.71 12.01
CA GLN A 7 -7.20 4.91 11.45
C GLN A 7 -6.23 5.77 10.65
N ILE A 8 -4.97 5.34 10.62
CA ILE A 8 -3.95 5.80 9.69
C ILE A 8 -3.91 4.88 8.46
N PRO A 9 -3.39 5.33 7.30
CA PRO A 9 -2.85 6.65 7.01
C PRO A 9 -3.91 7.75 6.79
N VAL A 10 -3.53 9.01 7.04
CA VAL A 10 -4.30 10.20 6.67
C VAL A 10 -3.36 11.19 5.97
N LEU A 11 -3.62 11.48 4.70
CA LEU A 11 -2.91 12.52 3.95
C LEU A 11 -3.55 13.88 4.25
N ILE A 12 -2.74 14.91 4.55
CA ILE A 12 -3.21 16.28 4.71
C ILE A 12 -2.66 17.12 3.57
N HIS A 13 -3.52 17.57 2.66
CA HIS A 13 -3.15 18.45 1.55
C HIS A 13 -3.95 19.75 1.64
N ASN A 14 -3.27 20.90 1.76
CA ASN A 14 -3.89 22.22 1.92
C ASN A 14 -4.88 22.30 3.09
N GLY A 15 -4.50 21.71 4.23
CA GLY A 15 -5.33 21.65 5.45
C GLY A 15 -6.52 20.68 5.36
N LYS A 16 -6.74 20.02 4.23
CA LYS A 16 -7.84 19.08 4.02
C LYS A 16 -7.35 17.64 4.24
N PRO A 17 -8.00 16.85 5.11
CA PRO A 17 -7.65 15.45 5.32
C PRO A 17 -8.26 14.54 4.24
N ILE A 18 -7.47 13.61 3.73
CA ILE A 18 -7.88 12.48 2.88
C ILE A 18 -7.54 11.20 3.66
N CYS A 19 -8.56 10.37 3.86
CA CYS A 19 -8.46 9.12 4.64
C CYS A 19 -8.54 7.92 3.70
N GLU A 20 -8.23 6.72 4.22
CA GLU A 20 -8.17 5.45 3.50
C GLU A 20 -7.01 5.36 2.50
N SER A 21 -6.14 4.36 2.66
CA SER A 21 -4.93 4.18 1.83
C SER A 21 -5.23 4.20 0.32
N MET A 22 -6.25 3.46 -0.11
CA MET A 22 -6.62 3.38 -1.52
C MET A 22 -7.29 4.65 -2.07
N ILE A 23 -7.91 5.47 -1.22
CA ILE A 23 -8.43 6.77 -1.63
C ILE A 23 -7.27 7.77 -1.74
N ILE A 24 -6.33 7.73 -0.79
CA ILE A 24 -5.10 8.55 -0.80
C ILE A 24 -4.29 8.30 -2.09
N ILE A 25 -4.10 7.04 -2.49
CA ILE A 25 -3.37 6.71 -3.73
C ILE A 25 -4.05 7.31 -4.96
N LYS A 26 -5.38 7.17 -5.08
CA LYS A 26 -6.15 7.75 -6.21
C LYS A 26 -6.06 9.27 -6.23
N TYR A 27 -6.17 9.90 -5.06
CA TYR A 27 -6.03 11.34 -4.93
C TYR A 27 -4.65 11.83 -5.37
N ILE A 28 -3.59 11.11 -4.99
CA ILE A 28 -2.22 11.46 -5.40
C ILE A 28 -2.08 11.38 -6.93
N ASP A 29 -2.60 10.31 -7.54
CA ASP A 29 -2.56 10.09 -9.00
C ASP A 29 -3.30 11.18 -9.78
N GLU A 30 -4.44 11.66 -9.26
CA GLU A 30 -5.24 12.71 -9.88
C GLU A 30 -4.62 14.11 -9.72
N VAL A 31 -4.01 14.39 -8.56
CA VAL A 31 -3.49 15.73 -8.21
C VAL A 31 -2.09 15.99 -8.76
N TRP A 32 -1.18 15.01 -8.68
CA TRP A 32 0.18 15.11 -9.23
C TRP A 32 0.29 14.37 -10.56
N ASN A 33 -0.59 14.73 -11.49
CA ASN A 33 -0.71 14.11 -12.81
C ASN A 33 0.39 14.52 -13.80
N ASP A 34 1.36 15.34 -13.37
CA ASP A 34 2.56 15.70 -14.12
C ASP A 34 3.64 14.60 -14.07
N ARG A 35 3.42 13.55 -13.26
CA ARG A 35 4.34 12.42 -13.08
C ARG A 35 3.85 11.15 -13.78
N ALA A 36 4.70 10.13 -13.78
CA ALA A 36 4.29 8.80 -14.26
C ALA A 36 3.05 8.31 -13.48
N PRO A 37 1.97 7.92 -14.17
CA PRO A 37 0.71 7.58 -13.51
C PRO A 37 0.85 6.29 -12.70
N LEU A 38 0.22 6.28 -11.53
CA LEU A 38 0.12 5.11 -10.65
C LEU A 38 -0.91 4.11 -11.17
N LEU A 39 -1.97 4.60 -11.84
CA LEU A 39 -3.01 3.77 -12.42
C LEU A 39 -2.96 3.78 -13.96
N PRO A 40 -3.32 2.67 -14.63
CA PRO A 40 -3.46 2.65 -16.08
C PRO A 40 -4.47 3.69 -16.57
N SER A 41 -4.20 4.29 -17.72
CA SER A 41 -5.12 5.22 -18.40
C SER A 41 -6.31 4.50 -19.07
N ASP A 42 -6.10 3.26 -19.50
CA ASP A 42 -7.18 2.41 -20.03
C ASP A 42 -8.19 2.04 -18.93
N PRO A 43 -9.51 2.23 -19.16
CA PRO A 43 -10.53 1.94 -18.15
C PRO A 43 -10.56 0.48 -17.69
N TYR A 44 -10.34 -0.48 -18.58
CA TYR A 44 -10.40 -1.90 -18.25
C TYR A 44 -9.22 -2.33 -17.38
N GLN A 45 -8.01 -1.93 -17.77
CA GLN A 45 -6.79 -2.18 -17.00
C GLN A 45 -6.84 -1.48 -15.63
N ARG A 46 -7.37 -0.25 -15.58
CA ARG A 46 -7.57 0.48 -14.32
C ARG A 46 -8.57 -0.22 -13.40
N ALA A 47 -9.65 -0.78 -13.95
CA ALA A 47 -10.59 -1.59 -13.18
C ALA A 47 -9.92 -2.86 -12.61
N HIS A 48 -9.08 -3.54 -13.40
CA HIS A 48 -8.31 -4.69 -12.93
C HIS A 48 -7.32 -4.34 -11.82
N ALA A 49 -6.59 -3.23 -11.96
CA ALA A 49 -5.67 -2.76 -10.93
C ALA A 49 -6.41 -2.44 -9.61
N ARG A 50 -7.58 -1.80 -9.70
CA ARG A 50 -8.43 -1.49 -8.54
C ARG A 50 -8.98 -2.75 -7.88
N PHE A 51 -9.41 -3.73 -8.67
CA PHE A 51 -9.86 -5.02 -8.16
C PHE A 51 -8.73 -5.75 -7.41
N GLY A 52 -7.53 -5.80 -7.98
CA GLY A 52 -6.38 -6.41 -7.33
C GLY A 52 -6.04 -5.76 -5.99
N ALA A 53 -6.05 -4.43 -5.92
CA ALA A 53 -5.82 -3.70 -4.67
C ALA A 53 -6.90 -3.97 -3.61
N ASP A 54 -8.19 -3.97 -4.01
CA ASP A 54 -9.30 -4.31 -3.12
C ASP A 54 -9.24 -5.76 -2.62
N TYR A 55 -8.82 -6.69 -3.49
CA TYR A 55 -8.63 -8.09 -3.12
C TYR A 55 -7.53 -8.23 -2.06
N ILE A 56 -6.39 -7.55 -2.23
CA ILE A 56 -5.29 -7.57 -1.23
C ILE A 56 -5.77 -7.00 0.10
N ASP A 57 -6.48 -5.88 0.09
CA ASP A 57 -7.01 -5.25 1.32
C ASP A 57 -7.95 -6.20 2.09
N LYS A 58 -8.79 -6.94 1.37
CA LYS A 58 -9.78 -7.86 1.97
C LYS A 58 -9.27 -9.25 2.28
N LYS A 59 -8.22 -9.73 1.60
CA LYS A 59 -7.78 -11.15 1.60
C LYS A 59 -6.29 -11.34 1.83
N GLY A 60 -5.50 -10.28 2.01
CA GLY A 60 -4.04 -10.29 2.06
C GLY A 60 -3.38 -11.01 3.25
N ASN A 61 -4.15 -11.68 4.10
CA ASN A 61 -3.65 -12.45 5.25
C ASN A 61 -3.01 -13.80 4.87
N PHE A 62 -2.37 -13.85 3.70
CA PHE A 62 -1.81 -15.07 3.13
C PHE A 62 -0.33 -15.23 3.44
N SER A 63 0.11 -16.45 3.75
CA SER A 63 1.53 -16.76 3.91
C SER A 63 2.20 -16.84 2.53
N ALA A 64 2.82 -15.73 2.11
CA ALA A 64 3.39 -15.60 0.77
C ALA A 64 4.51 -16.61 0.45
N THR A 65 5.14 -17.22 1.45
CA THR A 65 6.41 -17.95 1.29
C THR A 65 6.26 -19.40 0.87
N VAL A 66 5.09 -20.03 1.02
CA VAL A 66 4.91 -21.46 0.71
C VAL A 66 4.07 -21.68 -0.56
N ASP A 67 3.14 -20.78 -0.85
CA ASP A 67 2.04 -21.11 -1.76
C ASP A 67 2.05 -20.31 -3.09
N CYS A 68 2.88 -19.27 -3.23
CA CYS A 68 2.84 -18.35 -4.39
C CYS A 68 4.24 -17.84 -4.81
N PRO A 69 5.07 -18.65 -5.50
CA PRO A 69 6.44 -18.27 -5.87
C PRO A 69 6.50 -17.02 -6.76
N GLY A 70 5.50 -16.79 -7.63
CA GLY A 70 5.44 -15.60 -8.47
C GLY A 70 5.24 -14.29 -7.69
N ILE A 71 4.55 -14.33 -6.55
CA ILE A 71 4.38 -13.16 -5.68
C ILE A 71 5.72 -12.83 -5.00
N VAL A 72 6.45 -13.84 -4.53
CA VAL A 72 7.76 -13.67 -3.90
C VAL A 72 8.77 -13.08 -4.88
N GLU A 73 8.83 -13.61 -6.10
CA GLU A 73 9.72 -13.09 -7.15
C GLU A 73 9.38 -11.64 -7.51
N TRP A 74 8.08 -11.33 -7.66
CA TRP A 74 7.62 -9.96 -7.90
C TRP A 74 8.00 -9.02 -6.75
N ALA A 75 7.80 -9.45 -5.50
CA ALA A 75 8.17 -8.67 -4.31
C ALA A 75 9.69 -8.40 -4.27
N GLY A 76 10.52 -9.40 -4.63
CA GLY A 76 11.96 -9.23 -4.76
C GLY A 76 12.33 -8.14 -5.76
N ARG A 77 11.74 -8.17 -6.97
CA ARG A 77 11.95 -7.12 -7.99
C ARG A 77 11.44 -5.75 -7.55
N CYS A 78 10.38 -5.70 -6.74
CA CYS A 78 9.90 -4.45 -6.16
C CYS A 78 10.94 -3.84 -5.19
N LEU A 79 11.63 -4.66 -4.39
CA LEU A 79 12.64 -4.20 -3.43
C LEU A 79 13.90 -3.65 -4.09
N GLU A 80 14.16 -3.98 -5.36
CA GLU A 80 15.23 -3.34 -6.15
C GLU A 80 14.96 -1.86 -6.44
N LYS A 81 13.70 -1.41 -6.31
CA LYS A 81 13.34 0.00 -6.50
C LYS A 81 13.58 0.80 -5.23
N GLU A 82 14.38 1.85 -5.33
CA GLU A 82 14.72 2.74 -4.21
C GLU A 82 13.49 3.31 -3.48
N THR A 83 12.44 3.68 -4.24
CA THR A 83 11.21 4.21 -3.65
C THR A 83 10.49 3.19 -2.77
N VAL A 84 10.60 1.90 -3.11
CA VAL A 84 9.97 0.80 -2.37
C VAL A 84 10.84 0.42 -1.18
N SER A 85 12.14 0.21 -1.38
CA SER A 85 13.06 -0.22 -0.31
C SER A 85 13.17 0.79 0.82
N LYS A 86 13.09 2.09 0.53
CA LYS A 86 13.07 3.15 1.55
C LYS A 86 11.73 3.29 2.29
N SER A 87 10.64 2.80 1.71
CA SER A 87 9.29 2.95 2.28
C SER A 87 8.88 1.75 3.15
N ILE A 88 9.50 0.59 2.95
CA ILE A 88 9.21 -0.63 3.71
C ILE A 88 10.06 -0.65 4.99
N SER A 89 9.46 -1.04 6.11
CA SER A 89 10.16 -1.19 7.38
C SER A 89 11.10 -2.41 7.39
N ASP A 90 12.19 -2.30 8.14
CA ASP A 90 13.10 -3.42 8.37
C ASP A 90 12.35 -4.61 9.01
N PRO A 91 12.45 -5.84 8.44
CA PRO A 91 11.70 -6.99 8.93
C PRO A 91 11.99 -7.36 10.39
N GLN A 92 13.24 -7.24 10.83
CA GLN A 92 13.63 -7.55 12.21
C GLN A 92 13.03 -6.53 13.17
N LYS A 93 13.12 -5.22 12.86
CA LYS A 93 12.47 -4.19 13.68
C LYS A 93 10.95 -4.35 13.74
N LEU A 94 10.33 -4.74 12.62
CA LEU A 94 8.90 -5.01 12.59
C LEU A 94 8.54 -6.21 13.48
N HIS A 95 9.31 -7.30 13.40
CA HIS A 95 9.13 -8.46 14.25
C HIS A 95 9.29 -8.11 15.73
N GLU A 96 10.35 -7.39 16.10
CA GLU A 96 10.57 -6.91 17.48
C GLU A 96 9.39 -6.08 17.99
N ALA A 97 8.91 -5.11 17.19
CA ALA A 97 7.76 -4.30 17.55
C ALA A 97 6.47 -5.12 17.72
N ILE A 98 6.24 -6.12 16.88
CA ILE A 98 5.09 -7.02 17.00
C ILE A 98 5.19 -7.85 18.28
N MET A 99 6.36 -8.41 18.59
CA MET A 99 6.56 -9.18 19.80
C MET A 99 6.34 -8.32 21.05
N GLU A 100 6.85 -7.08 21.07
CA GLU A 100 6.61 -6.13 22.17
C GLU A 100 5.11 -5.80 22.36
N MET A 101 4.34 -5.75 21.27
CA MET A 101 2.89 -5.53 21.33
C MET A 101 2.12 -6.75 21.85
N ILE A 102 2.61 -7.96 21.60
CA ILE A 102 1.99 -9.22 22.06
C ILE A 102 2.31 -9.47 23.54
N GLU A 103 3.48 -9.06 24.00
CA GLU A 103 3.94 -9.26 25.39
C GLU A 103 3.37 -8.23 26.38
N LYS A 104 2.69 -7.18 25.89
CA LYS A 104 1.99 -6.15 26.69
C LYS A 104 0.50 -6.46 26.85
#